data_AF-A0A7C1I440-F1
#
_entry.id   AF-A0A7C1I440-F1
#
_cell.length_a   1.000
_cell.length_b   1.000
_cell.length_c   1.000
_cell.angle_alpha   90.00
_cell.angle_beta   90.00
_cell.angle_gamma   90.00
#
_symmetry.space_group_name_H-M   'P 1'
#
loop_
_entity.id
_entity.type
_entity.pdbx_description
1 polymer ?
#
loop_
_entity_poly.entity_id
_entity_poly.type
_entity_poly.pdbx_seq_one_letter_code
_entity_poly.pdbx_strand_id
1 'polypeptide(L)'
;MSDNLTTTRRRFLREGMWGGVLAATTAAGATLAARAKNDRLVWQIDPYKCIACGRCATHCIFTESAVKCVHSYAMCGYCDLCTGYFIPEPKDLTTAAENQLCPTGAIIRTFVEDPYFEYTIVEELCIGCGKCVKGCGAFGNGSLYLQVRHDRCVNCNECAIAAACPSQAFVRVPAEKPYLLKEFK
;
A
#
# COMPACT_ATOMS: atom_id res chain seq x y z
N MET A 1 17.80 66.99 7.36
CA MET A 1 16.81 67.08 6.26
C MET A 1 15.71 66.08 6.55
N SER A 2 14.60 66.55 7.13
CA SER A 2 13.46 65.72 7.52
C SER A 2 12.46 65.78 6.37
N ASP A 3 12.46 64.77 5.51
CA ASP A 3 11.55 64.72 4.36
C ASP A 3 10.15 64.35 4.86
N ASN A 4 9.26 65.35 4.96
CA ASN A 4 7.86 65.16 5.31
C ASN A 4 7.17 64.39 4.18
N LEU A 5 7.05 63.08 4.31
CA LEU A 5 6.27 62.24 3.41
C LEU A 5 4.78 62.54 3.59
N THR A 6 4.28 63.61 2.95
CA THR A 6 2.84 63.84 2.82
C THR A 6 2.24 62.68 2.03
N THR A 7 1.55 61.77 2.72
CA THR A 7 0.82 60.64 2.12
C THR A 7 -0.18 61.17 1.12
N THR A 8 0.19 61.21 -0.16
CA THR A 8 -0.71 61.63 -1.23
C THR A 8 -1.74 60.53 -1.46
N ARG A 9 -3.01 60.88 -1.68
CA ARG A 9 -4.10 59.91 -1.95
C ARG A 9 -3.72 58.89 -3.04
N ARG A 10 -3.01 59.31 -4.09
CA ARG A 10 -2.49 58.42 -5.15
C ARG A 10 -1.48 57.40 -4.63
N ARG A 11 -0.59 57.79 -3.72
CA ARG A 11 0.42 56.89 -3.14
C ARG A 11 -0.23 55.86 -2.22
N PHE A 12 -1.17 56.28 -1.38
CA PHE A 12 -1.95 55.38 -0.53
C PHE A 12 -2.77 54.36 -1.36
N LEU A 13 -3.46 54.81 -2.41
CA LEU A 13 -4.20 53.93 -3.31
C LEU A 13 -3.28 52.95 -4.05
N ARG A 14 -2.12 53.41 -4.52
CA ARG A 14 -1.13 52.55 -5.19
C ARG A 14 -0.57 51.50 -4.24
N GLU A 15 -0.08 51.90 -3.07
CA GLU A 15 0.49 50.98 -2.06
C GLU A 15 -0.57 49.99 -1.55
N GLY A 16 -1.81 50.44 -1.32
CA GLY A 16 -2.93 49.57 -0.95
C GLY A 16 -3.31 48.57 -2.06
N MET A 17 -3.30 48.99 -3.32
CA MET A 17 -3.53 48.10 -4.47
C MET A 17 -2.42 47.04 -4.58
N TRP A 18 -1.15 47.44 -4.46
CA TRP A 18 -0.02 46.50 -4.49
C TRP A 18 -0.04 45.54 -3.30
N GLY A 19 -0.34 46.03 -2.09
CA GLY A 19 -0.51 45.20 -0.90
C GLY A 19 -1.66 44.21 -1.05
N GLY A 20 -2.79 44.64 -1.62
CA GLY A 20 -3.94 43.78 -1.92
C GLY A 20 -3.63 42.69 -2.95
N VAL A 21 -2.91 43.03 -4.03
CA VAL A 21 -2.46 42.06 -5.04
C VAL A 21 -1.50 41.04 -4.45
N LEU A 22 -0.53 41.48 -3.63
CA LEU A 22 0.42 40.58 -2.95
C LEU A 22 -0.29 39.64 -1.97
N ALA A 23 -1.25 40.14 -1.19
CA ALA A 23 -2.03 39.31 -0.27
C ALA A 23 -2.88 38.28 -1.04
N ALA A 24 -3.56 38.71 -2.12
CA ALA A 24 -4.40 37.83 -2.93
C ALA A 24 -3.57 36.73 -3.63
N THR A 25 -2.43 37.08 -4.21
CA THR A 25 -1.52 36.12 -4.86
C THR A 25 -0.90 35.15 -3.86
N THR A 26 -0.52 35.61 -2.68
CA THR A 26 -0.02 34.74 -1.60
C THR A 26 -1.09 33.77 -1.11
N ALA A 27 -2.31 34.25 -0.89
CA ALA A 27 -3.43 33.41 -0.49
C ALA A 27 -3.79 32.37 -1.57
N ALA A 28 -3.81 32.77 -2.85
CA ALA A 28 -4.02 31.87 -3.97
C ALA A 28 -2.90 30.82 -4.08
N GLY A 29 -1.64 31.22 -3.95
CA GLY A 29 -0.50 30.30 -3.95
C GLY A 29 -0.56 29.29 -2.80
N ALA A 30 -0.87 29.74 -1.59
CA ALA A 30 -0.99 28.87 -0.42
C ALA A 30 -2.13 27.85 -0.56
N THR A 31 -3.28 28.27 -1.08
CA THR A 31 -4.44 27.38 -1.29
C THR A 31 -4.18 26.35 -2.38
N LEU A 32 -3.53 26.73 -3.49
CA LEU A 32 -3.14 25.79 -4.55
C LEU A 32 -2.09 24.79 -4.07
N ALA A 33 -1.07 25.24 -3.32
CA ALA A 33 -0.05 24.35 -2.76
C ALA A 33 -0.64 23.36 -1.74
N ALA A 34 -1.58 23.81 -0.90
CA ALA A 34 -2.27 22.93 0.04
C ALA A 34 -3.11 21.85 -0.68
N ARG A 35 -3.80 22.20 -1.78
CA ARG A 35 -4.53 21.21 -2.59
C ARG A 35 -3.61 20.22 -3.30
N ALA A 36 -2.53 20.70 -3.91
CA ALA A 36 -1.56 19.85 -4.60
C ALA A 36 -0.89 18.81 -3.67
N LYS A 37 -0.76 19.14 -2.37
CA LYS A 37 -0.23 18.21 -1.37
C LYS A 37 -1.22 17.08 -1.05
N ASN A 38 -2.52 17.38 -1.04
CA ASN A 38 -3.60 16.44 -0.74
C ASN A 38 -3.87 15.45 -1.89
N ASP A 39 -3.53 15.84 -3.13
CA ASP A 39 -3.77 15.06 -4.35
C ASP A 39 -2.64 14.08 -4.72
N ARG A 40 -1.65 13.85 -3.85
CA ARG A 40 -0.62 12.83 -4.13
C ARG A 40 -1.23 11.44 -4.03
N LEU A 41 -1.65 10.93 -5.18
CA LEU A 41 -2.14 9.58 -5.31
C LEU A 41 -0.98 8.56 -5.43
N VAL A 42 -1.17 7.40 -4.83
CA VAL A 42 -0.28 6.24 -4.93
C VAL A 42 -1.06 5.01 -5.40
N TRP A 43 -0.35 4.04 -5.95
CA TRP A 43 -0.94 2.76 -6.34
C TRP A 43 -1.17 1.87 -5.12
N GLN A 44 -2.37 1.33 -5.00
CA GLN A 44 -2.69 0.31 -4.00
C GLN A 44 -3.54 -0.80 -4.60
N ILE A 45 -3.57 -1.96 -3.95
CA ILE A 45 -4.42 -3.10 -4.29
C ILE A 45 -5.66 -3.07 -3.40
N ASP A 46 -6.84 -3.12 -4.01
CA ASP A 46 -8.09 -3.47 -3.33
C ASP A 46 -8.08 -5.00 -3.04
N PRO A 47 -7.97 -5.40 -1.77
CA PRO A 47 -7.80 -6.80 -1.40
C PRO A 47 -9.10 -7.61 -1.54
N TYR A 48 -10.25 -6.96 -1.78
CA TYR A 48 -11.53 -7.62 -2.04
C TYR A 48 -11.76 -7.88 -3.54
N LYS A 49 -11.08 -7.14 -4.42
CA LYS A 49 -11.06 -7.40 -5.87
C LYS A 49 -9.90 -8.29 -6.32
N CYS A 50 -8.85 -8.39 -5.52
CA CYS A 50 -7.67 -9.18 -5.88
C CYS A 50 -7.99 -10.68 -5.92
N ILE A 51 -7.74 -11.33 -7.06
CA ILE A 51 -7.93 -12.78 -7.23
C ILE A 51 -6.63 -13.60 -7.08
N ALA A 52 -5.56 -12.98 -6.56
CA ALA A 52 -4.25 -13.61 -6.37
C ALA A 52 -3.68 -14.30 -7.63
N CYS A 53 -3.75 -13.64 -8.78
CA CYS A 53 -3.38 -14.20 -10.09
C CYS A 53 -1.88 -14.45 -10.32
N GLY A 54 -1.00 -14.06 -9.40
CA GLY A 54 0.46 -14.23 -9.53
C GLY A 54 1.19 -13.18 -10.37
N ARG A 55 0.50 -12.34 -11.15
CA ARG A 55 1.15 -11.35 -12.04
C ARG A 55 1.95 -10.27 -11.30
N CYS A 56 1.63 -10.00 -10.02
CA CYS A 56 2.39 -9.07 -9.19
C CYS A 56 3.86 -9.48 -9.01
N ALA A 57 4.17 -10.77 -9.10
CA ALA A 57 5.53 -11.28 -9.00
C ALA A 57 6.36 -11.13 -10.27
N THR A 58 5.72 -10.95 -11.43
CA THR A 58 6.39 -11.01 -12.74
C THR A 58 6.29 -9.71 -13.55
N HIS A 59 5.35 -8.82 -13.22
CA HIS A 59 5.10 -7.58 -13.96
C HIS A 59 5.58 -6.33 -13.20
N CYS A 60 6.22 -6.49 -12.04
CA CYS A 60 6.92 -5.37 -11.44
C CYS A 60 8.16 -5.06 -12.29
N ILE A 61 8.39 -3.78 -12.60
CA ILE A 61 9.58 -3.37 -13.35
C ILE A 61 10.85 -3.44 -12.50
N PHE A 62 10.71 -3.52 -11.17
CA PHE A 62 11.81 -3.77 -10.26
C PHE A 62 12.00 -5.26 -10.04
N THR A 63 13.26 -5.67 -9.88
CA THR A 63 13.64 -7.06 -9.62
C THR A 63 12.94 -7.61 -8.38
N GLU A 64 12.92 -6.81 -7.30
CA GLU A 64 12.10 -7.11 -6.13
C GLU A 64 10.74 -6.42 -6.29
N SER A 65 9.68 -7.22 -6.34
CA SER A 65 8.33 -6.65 -6.48
C SER A 65 7.99 -5.76 -5.29
N ALA A 66 7.48 -4.56 -5.57
CA ALA A 66 6.94 -3.67 -4.54
C ALA A 66 5.64 -4.21 -3.93
N VAL A 67 5.03 -5.25 -4.51
CA VAL A 67 3.84 -5.89 -3.95
C VAL A 67 4.27 -7.00 -2.99
N LYS A 68 3.80 -6.93 -1.75
CA LYS A 68 4.09 -7.92 -0.70
C LYS A 68 2.80 -8.51 -0.17
N CYS A 69 2.89 -9.74 0.34
CA CYS A 69 1.85 -10.27 1.20
C CYS A 69 1.90 -9.52 2.53
N VAL A 70 0.73 -9.15 3.05
CA VAL A 70 0.54 -8.61 4.39
C VAL A 70 -0.36 -9.53 5.17
N HIS A 71 -0.24 -9.46 6.49
CA HIS A 71 -0.99 -10.27 7.43
C HIS A 71 -1.81 -9.38 8.36
N SER A 72 -3.14 -9.51 8.30
CA SER A 72 -4.03 -8.90 9.29
C SER A 72 -4.20 -9.86 10.46
N TYR A 73 -3.34 -9.71 11.47
CA TYR A 73 -3.33 -10.54 12.68
C TYR A 73 -4.68 -10.57 13.40
N ALA A 74 -5.40 -9.45 13.41
CA ALA A 74 -6.72 -9.35 14.03
C ALA A 74 -7.71 -10.35 13.41
N MET A 75 -7.58 -10.68 12.13
CA MET A 75 -8.49 -11.62 11.44
C MET A 75 -7.99 -13.06 11.43
N CYS A 76 -6.74 -13.30 11.79
CA CYS A 76 -6.12 -14.61 11.62
C CYS A 76 -6.69 -15.62 12.61
N GLY A 77 -6.93 -16.84 12.13
CA GLY A 77 -7.33 -17.96 12.98
C GLY A 77 -6.17 -18.68 13.66
N TYR A 78 -4.92 -18.31 13.36
CA TYR A 78 -3.70 -18.94 13.88
C TYR A 78 -3.69 -20.47 13.73
N CYS A 79 -4.22 -20.98 12.61
CA CYS A 79 -4.46 -22.41 12.44
C CYS A 79 -3.17 -23.24 12.49
N ASP A 80 -3.20 -24.43 13.11
CA ASP A 80 -2.16 -25.45 12.94
C ASP A 80 -2.01 -25.83 11.47
N LEU A 81 -3.10 -26.27 10.81
CA LEU A 81 -3.18 -26.45 9.37
C LEU A 81 -3.65 -25.15 8.68
N CYS A 82 -2.70 -24.30 8.28
CA CYS A 82 -2.97 -23.10 7.50
C CYS A 82 -2.83 -23.37 5.99
N THR A 83 -3.92 -23.31 5.24
CA THR A 83 -3.93 -23.47 3.77
C THR A 83 -3.25 -22.31 3.03
N GLY A 84 -2.94 -21.20 3.72
CA GLY A 84 -2.08 -20.14 3.20
C GLY A 84 -0.58 -20.45 3.34
N TYR A 85 -0.22 -21.41 4.18
CA TYR A 85 1.16 -21.83 4.43
C TYR A 85 1.49 -23.18 3.79
N PHE A 86 0.61 -24.17 3.94
CA PHE A 86 0.82 -25.52 3.44
C PHE A 86 0.29 -25.71 2.02
N ILE A 87 0.92 -26.61 1.26
CA ILE A 87 0.35 -27.14 0.02
C ILE A 87 -0.93 -27.95 0.31
N PRO A 88 -1.80 -28.19 -0.69
CA PRO A 88 -2.86 -29.18 -0.55
C PRO A 88 -2.28 -30.54 -0.17
N GLU A 89 -2.89 -31.20 0.82
CA GLU A 89 -2.49 -32.54 1.28
C GLU A 89 -0.98 -32.63 1.61
N PRO A 90 -0.47 -31.80 2.56
CA PRO A 90 0.93 -31.86 2.93
C PRO A 90 1.23 -33.21 3.58
N LYS A 91 2.45 -33.72 3.39
CA LYS A 91 2.85 -35.01 3.94
C LYS A 91 2.82 -34.99 5.47
N ASP A 92 3.31 -33.89 6.05
CA ASP A 92 3.36 -33.63 7.48
C ASP A 92 3.18 -32.11 7.74
N LEU A 93 2.76 -31.72 8.95
CA LEU A 93 2.62 -30.32 9.35
C LEU A 93 3.94 -29.73 9.88
N THR A 94 5.01 -29.90 9.12
CA THR A 94 6.35 -29.38 9.45
C THR A 94 6.74 -28.20 8.57
N THR A 95 7.77 -27.46 8.97
CA THR A 95 8.31 -26.34 8.20
C THR A 95 9.22 -26.76 7.04
N ALA A 96 9.24 -28.05 6.69
CA ALA A 96 10.02 -28.54 5.55
C ALA A 96 9.51 -27.94 4.23
N ALA A 97 10.42 -27.66 3.28
CA ALA A 97 10.13 -26.89 2.08
C ALA A 97 9.07 -27.56 1.18
N GLU A 98 9.07 -28.89 1.11
CA GLU A 98 8.09 -29.69 0.37
C GLU A 98 6.65 -29.54 0.89
N ASN A 99 6.47 -29.15 2.15
CA ASN A 99 5.16 -28.93 2.73
C ASN A 99 4.68 -27.48 2.50
N GLN A 100 5.57 -26.55 2.15
CA GLN A 100 5.26 -25.13 2.06
C GLN A 100 4.71 -24.72 0.68
N LEU A 101 3.67 -23.88 0.71
CA LEU A 101 3.05 -23.28 -0.48
C LEU A 101 3.85 -22.09 -1.03
N CYS A 102 4.56 -21.36 -0.15
CA CYS A 102 5.35 -20.21 -0.54
C CYS A 102 6.63 -20.66 -1.27
N PRO A 103 6.85 -20.29 -2.55
CA PRO A 103 7.97 -20.79 -3.32
C PRO A 103 9.33 -20.22 -2.87
N THR A 104 9.32 -19.15 -2.10
CA THR A 104 10.52 -18.46 -1.60
C THR A 104 10.72 -18.61 -0.10
N GLY A 105 9.89 -19.41 0.58
CA GLY A 105 9.96 -19.56 2.04
C GLY A 105 9.72 -18.26 2.81
N ALA A 106 8.94 -17.33 2.25
CA ALA A 106 8.73 -15.99 2.81
C ALA A 106 7.76 -15.95 4.01
N ILE A 107 7.36 -17.09 4.56
CA ILE A 107 6.44 -17.18 5.69
C ILE A 107 7.12 -17.99 6.78
N ILE A 108 7.28 -17.38 7.95
CA ILE A 108 7.79 -18.05 9.15
C ILE A 108 6.59 -18.51 9.96
N ARG A 109 6.59 -19.79 10.32
CA ARG A 109 5.57 -20.40 11.17
C ARG A 109 6.14 -20.59 12.57
N THR A 110 5.52 -19.95 13.55
CA THR A 110 5.98 -19.94 14.95
C THR A 110 4.91 -20.58 15.82
N PHE A 111 5.29 -21.57 16.63
CA PHE A 111 4.41 -22.16 17.63
C PHE A 111 4.09 -21.13 18.72
N VAL A 112 2.81 -20.99 19.07
CA VAL A 112 2.37 -20.11 20.17
C VAL A 112 1.91 -20.96 21.35
N GLU A 113 0.85 -21.74 21.16
CA GLU A 113 0.30 -22.73 22.09
C GLU A 113 -0.50 -23.76 21.30
N ASP A 114 -0.95 -24.88 21.88
CA ASP A 114 -1.78 -25.84 21.12
C ASP A 114 -3.23 -25.32 21.00
N PRO A 115 -3.86 -25.30 19.80
CA PRO A 115 -3.40 -25.69 18.47
C PRO A 115 -2.98 -24.49 17.57
N TYR A 116 -2.49 -23.41 18.17
CA TYR A 116 -2.23 -22.12 17.54
C TYR A 116 -0.79 -21.88 17.08
N PHE A 117 -0.67 -21.43 15.84
CA PHE A 117 0.58 -21.03 15.22
C PHE A 117 0.45 -19.64 14.58
N GLU A 118 1.46 -18.81 14.81
CA GLU A 118 1.59 -17.51 14.16
C GLU A 118 2.35 -17.62 12.83
N TYR A 119 1.94 -16.80 11.88
CA TYR A 119 2.53 -16.72 10.54
C TYR A 119 3.07 -15.32 10.30
N THR A 120 4.39 -15.16 10.23
CA THR A 120 5.05 -13.87 9.98
C THR A 120 5.55 -13.83 8.55
N ILE A 121 5.31 -12.72 7.84
CA ILE A 121 5.82 -12.54 6.46
C ILE A 121 7.21 -11.91 6.51
N VAL A 122 8.18 -12.57 5.86
CA VAL A 122 9.51 -12.02 5.58
C VAL A 122 9.46 -11.30 4.24
N GLU A 123 9.36 -9.97 4.28
CA GLU A 123 9.09 -9.16 3.09
C GLU A 123 10.20 -9.25 2.05
N GLU A 124 11.45 -9.39 2.48
CA GLU A 124 12.64 -9.50 1.62
C GLU A 124 12.55 -10.74 0.72
N LEU A 125 11.95 -11.83 1.22
CA LEU A 125 11.75 -13.06 0.46
C LEU A 125 10.42 -13.05 -0.32
N CYS A 126 9.47 -12.19 0.06
CA CYS A 126 8.15 -12.18 -0.54
C CYS A 126 8.16 -11.52 -1.91
N ILE A 127 7.90 -12.31 -2.96
CA ILE A 127 7.82 -11.82 -4.34
C ILE A 127 6.41 -11.35 -4.75
N GLY A 128 5.42 -11.37 -3.84
CA GLY A 128 4.06 -10.94 -4.15
C GLY A 128 3.26 -11.90 -5.04
N CYS A 129 3.61 -13.19 -5.12
CA CYS A 129 2.93 -14.15 -6.00
C CYS A 129 1.47 -14.48 -5.58
N GLY A 130 1.08 -14.19 -4.33
CA GLY A 130 -0.29 -14.37 -3.86
C GLY A 130 -0.75 -15.82 -3.65
N LYS A 131 0.12 -16.83 -3.79
CA LYS A 131 -0.26 -18.23 -3.52
C LYS A 131 -0.83 -18.41 -2.10
N CYS A 132 -0.16 -17.83 -1.09
CA CYS A 132 -0.61 -17.82 0.29
C CYS A 132 -1.95 -17.09 0.49
N VAL A 133 -2.17 -16.00 -0.25
CA VAL A 133 -3.43 -15.23 -0.25
C VAL A 133 -4.58 -16.09 -0.79
N LYS A 134 -4.35 -16.79 -1.90
CA LYS A 134 -5.35 -17.70 -2.47
C LYS A 134 -5.69 -18.84 -1.51
N GLY A 135 -4.68 -19.46 -0.90
CA GLY A 135 -4.87 -20.53 0.07
C GLY A 135 -5.61 -20.09 1.33
N CYS A 136 -5.19 -18.97 1.92
CA CYS A 136 -5.81 -18.40 3.12
C CYS A 136 -7.27 -17.96 2.87
N GLY A 137 -7.58 -17.45 1.68
CA GLY A 137 -8.94 -17.04 1.31
C GLY A 137 -9.87 -18.19 0.91
N ALA A 138 -9.34 -19.36 0.54
CA ALA A 138 -10.16 -20.50 0.12
C ALA A 138 -10.79 -21.26 1.31
N PHE A 139 -10.03 -21.44 2.39
CA PHE A 139 -10.44 -22.25 3.55
C PHE A 139 -10.18 -21.59 4.91
N GLY A 140 -9.57 -20.41 4.94
CA GLY A 140 -9.35 -19.65 6.16
C GLY A 140 -10.12 -18.33 6.16
N ASN A 141 -9.76 -17.45 7.09
CA ASN A 141 -10.43 -16.15 7.26
C ASN A 141 -9.99 -15.10 6.22
N GLY A 142 -9.10 -15.43 5.28
CA GLY A 142 -8.56 -14.48 4.32
C GLY A 142 -7.70 -13.38 4.94
N SER A 143 -7.01 -13.68 6.05
CA SER A 143 -6.13 -12.74 6.80
C SER A 143 -4.85 -12.38 6.06
N LEU A 144 -4.44 -13.18 5.08
CA LEU A 144 -3.34 -12.89 4.15
C LEU A 144 -3.88 -12.25 2.88
N TYR A 145 -3.32 -11.10 2.47
CA TYR A 145 -3.66 -10.42 1.21
C TYR A 145 -2.46 -9.62 0.68
N LEU A 146 -2.55 -9.11 -0.55
CA LEU A 146 -1.47 -8.34 -1.16
C LEU A 146 -1.67 -6.83 -0.94
N GLN A 147 -0.59 -6.12 -0.65
CA GLN A 147 -0.54 -4.65 -0.65
C GLN A 147 0.73 -4.17 -1.36
N VAL A 148 0.66 -2.96 -1.91
CA VAL A 148 1.82 -2.23 -2.42
C VAL A 148 2.58 -1.62 -1.26
N ARG A 149 3.89 -1.88 -1.20
CA ARG A 149 4.83 -1.29 -0.24
C ARG A 149 5.39 0.00 -0.80
N HIS A 150 4.97 1.12 -0.21
CA HIS A 150 5.31 2.46 -0.70
C HIS A 150 6.76 2.86 -0.43
N ASP A 151 7.47 2.15 0.45
CA ASP A 151 8.91 2.22 0.62
C ASP A 151 9.70 1.68 -0.59
N ARG A 152 9.06 0.82 -1.40
CA ARG A 152 9.66 0.17 -2.58
C ARG A 152 9.05 0.65 -3.90
N CYS A 153 7.76 0.96 -3.88
CA CYS A 153 7.04 1.44 -5.06
C CYS A 153 7.46 2.89 -5.38
N VAL A 154 8.09 3.10 -6.53
CA VAL A 154 8.43 4.45 -7.00
C VAL A 154 7.24 5.23 -7.58
N ASN A 155 6.02 4.69 -7.44
CA ASN A 155 4.78 5.30 -7.91
C ASN A 155 4.79 5.67 -9.41
N CYS A 156 5.19 4.73 -10.27
CA CYS A 156 5.17 4.92 -11.73
C CYS A 156 3.83 5.48 -12.22
N ASN A 157 3.84 6.39 -13.19
CA ASN A 157 2.60 6.96 -13.76
C ASN A 157 1.68 5.87 -14.32
N GLU A 158 2.27 4.84 -14.92
CA GLU A 158 1.58 3.63 -15.37
C GLU A 158 2.22 2.41 -14.72
N CYS A 159 1.47 1.71 -13.85
CA CYS A 159 1.95 0.50 -13.21
C CYS A 159 1.77 -0.69 -14.16
N ALA A 160 2.86 -1.32 -14.59
CA ALA A 160 2.82 -2.51 -15.44
C ALA A 160 2.04 -3.68 -14.80
N ILE A 161 2.10 -3.81 -13.45
CA ILE A 161 1.27 -4.79 -12.73
C ILE A 161 -0.22 -4.43 -12.84
N ALA A 162 -0.58 -3.16 -12.69
CA ALA A 162 -1.97 -2.71 -12.76
C ALA A 162 -2.55 -2.95 -14.15
N ALA A 163 -1.80 -2.60 -15.21
CA ALA A 163 -2.19 -2.86 -16.61
C ALA A 163 -2.38 -4.36 -16.88
N ALA A 164 -1.54 -5.21 -16.28
CA ALA A 164 -1.65 -6.65 -16.39
C ALA A 164 -2.63 -7.29 -15.39
N CYS A 165 -3.29 -6.55 -14.49
CA CYS A 165 -4.14 -7.14 -13.45
C CYS A 165 -5.50 -7.58 -14.03
N PRO A 166 -5.82 -8.90 -14.09
CA PRO A 166 -7.04 -9.37 -14.74
C PRO A 166 -8.32 -9.01 -13.97
N SER A 167 -8.23 -8.80 -12.66
CA SER A 167 -9.37 -8.40 -11.83
C SER A 167 -9.45 -6.90 -11.59
N GLN A 168 -8.58 -6.10 -12.24
CA GLN A 168 -8.50 -4.65 -12.09
C GLN A 168 -8.51 -4.20 -10.62
N ALA A 169 -7.78 -4.94 -9.77
CA ALA A 169 -7.74 -4.70 -8.33
C ALA A 169 -6.87 -3.48 -7.94
N PHE A 170 -6.03 -2.99 -8.86
CA PHE A 170 -5.19 -1.83 -8.60
C PHE A 170 -6.00 -0.53 -8.70
N VAL A 171 -5.87 0.31 -7.68
CA VAL A 171 -6.56 1.59 -7.55
C VAL A 171 -5.57 2.69 -7.17
N ARG A 172 -5.97 3.94 -7.41
CA ARG A 172 -5.25 5.12 -6.95
C ARG A 172 -5.87 5.60 -5.64
N VAL A 173 -5.07 5.75 -4.60
CA VAL A 173 -5.51 6.20 -3.27
C VAL A 173 -4.65 7.37 -2.78
N PRO A 174 -5.16 8.24 -1.90
CA PRO A 174 -4.35 9.31 -1.30
C PRO A 174 -3.16 8.75 -0.53
N ALA A 175 -1.98 9.36 -0.70
CA ALA A 175 -0.76 8.97 0.00
C ALA A 175 -0.86 9.10 1.53
N GLU A 176 -1.78 9.94 2.01
CA GLU A 176 -2.05 10.13 3.45
C GLU A 176 -2.74 8.91 4.08
N LYS A 177 -3.53 8.16 3.29
CA LYS A 177 -4.20 6.93 3.73
C LYS A 177 -4.02 5.84 2.66
N PRO A 178 -2.79 5.34 2.49
CA PRO A 178 -2.43 4.60 1.28
C PRO A 178 -2.74 3.10 1.36
N TYR A 179 -3.11 2.58 2.54
CA TYR A 179 -3.36 1.15 2.74
C TYR A 179 -4.85 0.83 2.81
N LEU A 180 -5.24 -0.21 2.06
CA LEU A 180 -6.59 -0.77 2.05
C LEU A 180 -6.52 -2.11 2.79
N LEU A 181 -6.55 -2.05 4.11
CA LEU A 181 -6.44 -3.23 4.97
C LEU A 181 -7.77 -3.96 5.05
N LYS A 182 -7.72 -5.29 5.14
CA LYS A 182 -8.90 -6.10 5.47
C LYS A 182 -9.11 -6.12 6.99
N GLU A 183 -10.37 -6.01 7.37
CA GLU A 183 -10.88 -6.04 8.74
C GLU A 183 -12.10 -6.98 8.79
N PHE A 184 -12.48 -7.45 9.98
CA PHE A 184 -13.75 -8.14 10.14
C PHE A 184 -14.90 -7.21 9.77
N LYS A 185 -15.91 -7.72 9.06
CA LYS A 185 -17.16 -7.01 8.80
C LYS A 185 -18.16 -7.26 9.92
#